data_AF-A0A375JCU3-F1
#
_entry.id   AF-A0A375JCU3-F1
#
_cell.length_a   1.000
_cell.length_b   1.000
_cell.length_c   1.000
_cell.angle_alpha   90.00
_cell.angle_beta   90.00
_cell.angle_gamma   90.00
#
_symmetry.space_group_name_H-M   'P 1'
#
loop_
_entity.id
_entity.type
_entity.pdbx_description
1 polymer ?
#
loop_
_entity_poly.entity_id
_entity_poly.type
_entity_poly.pdbx_seq_one_letter_code
_entity_poly.pdbx_strand_id
1 'polypeptide(L)'
;MRKLQDPHNAELRAVLDGLLVDNIDITIREVARRHPELKNASAFTRNPVRMGLIDEAIRRQCEVRTVAAGLHIQDATTIEDARKQDAQIKELQRQVKHLVAAHAGLIRSVQLAGGMSALERFWQEYKSIGDTVRALDAVSDGAVVLTLP
;
A
#
# COMPACT_ATOMS: atom_id res chain seq x y z
N MET A 1 29.01 -5.78 53.81
CA MET A 1 27.97 -6.55 53.08
C MET A 1 28.00 -6.12 51.62
N ARG A 2 28.08 -7.05 50.65
CA ARG A 2 28.02 -6.73 49.22
C ARG A 2 26.57 -6.35 48.89
N LYS A 3 26.32 -5.14 48.37
CA LYS A 3 24.97 -4.74 47.93
C LYS A 3 24.49 -5.70 46.82
N LEU A 4 23.26 -6.18 46.92
CA LEU A 4 22.64 -6.96 45.86
C LEU A 4 22.35 -5.99 44.71
N GLN A 5 23.05 -6.17 43.58
CA GLN A 5 22.87 -5.33 42.39
C GLN A 5 21.56 -5.72 41.71
N ASP A 6 20.69 -4.74 41.43
CA ASP A 6 19.34 -4.87 40.88
C ASP A 6 18.57 -6.11 41.40
N PRO A 7 18.09 -6.09 42.66
CA PRO A 7 17.45 -7.24 43.30
C PRO A 7 16.12 -7.65 42.64
N HIS A 8 15.40 -6.69 42.04
CA HIS A 8 14.07 -6.91 41.45
C HIS A 8 14.11 -6.96 39.91
N ASN A 9 15.28 -6.80 39.29
CA ASN A 9 15.46 -6.71 37.84
C ASN A 9 14.66 -5.55 37.20
N ALA A 10 14.39 -4.48 37.96
CA ALA A 10 13.58 -3.37 37.51
C ALA A 10 14.33 -2.51 36.48
N GLU A 11 15.61 -2.25 36.77
CA GLU A 11 16.51 -1.53 35.86
C GLU A 11 16.78 -2.35 34.60
N LEU A 12 16.96 -3.67 34.74
CA LEU A 12 17.10 -4.57 33.60
C LEU A 12 15.88 -4.50 32.66
N ARG A 13 14.66 -4.52 33.20
CA ARG A 13 13.43 -4.41 32.39
C ARG A 13 13.36 -3.06 31.67
N ALA A 14 13.62 -1.96 32.38
CA ALA A 14 13.62 -0.63 31.78
C ALA A 14 14.62 -0.50 30.61
N VAL A 15 15.82 -1.06 30.76
CA VAL A 15 16.83 -1.09 29.69
C VAL A 15 16.35 -1.92 28.49
N LEU A 16 15.76 -3.09 28.73
CA LEU A 16 15.26 -3.96 27.65
C LEU A 16 14.09 -3.31 26.90
N ASP A 17 13.16 -2.68 27.62
CA ASP A 17 12.05 -1.96 27.01
C ASP A 17 12.55 -0.77 26.18
N GLY A 18 13.55 -0.02 26.68
CA GLY A 18 14.20 1.04 25.90
C GLY A 18 14.84 0.52 24.61
N LEU A 19 15.56 -0.61 24.67
CA LEU A 19 16.16 -1.23 23.49
C LEU A 19 15.11 -1.69 22.46
N LEU A 20 13.96 -2.19 22.94
CA LEU A 20 12.84 -2.56 22.06
C LEU A 20 12.24 -1.33 21.37
N VAL A 21 12.00 -0.25 22.12
CA VAL A 21 11.43 1.01 21.61
C VAL A 21 12.36 1.65 20.58
N ASP A 22 13.65 1.73 20.89
CA ASP A 22 14.66 2.32 20.00
C ASP A 22 15.06 1.39 18.84
N ASN A 23 14.50 0.17 18.80
CA ASN A 23 14.82 -0.89 17.85
C ASN A 23 16.34 -1.21 17.77
N ILE A 24 17.04 -1.11 18.90
CA ILE A 24 18.48 -1.40 19.00
C ILE A 24 18.66 -2.89 19.29
N ASP A 25 19.61 -3.54 18.61
CA ASP A 25 19.90 -4.96 18.78
C ASP A 25 20.13 -5.34 20.25
N ILE A 26 19.27 -6.23 20.76
CA ILE A 26 19.36 -6.70 22.13
C ILE A 26 20.45 -7.77 22.20
N THR A 27 21.59 -7.39 22.76
CA THR A 27 22.65 -8.34 23.13
C THR A 27 23.06 -8.15 24.57
N ILE A 28 23.62 -9.19 25.21
CA ILE A 28 24.07 -9.13 26.60
C ILE A 28 25.08 -7.99 26.82
N ARG A 29 25.93 -7.70 25.82
CA ARG A 29 26.91 -6.61 25.89
C ARG A 29 26.25 -5.24 25.78
N GLU A 30 25.23 -5.09 24.95
CA GLU A 30 24.45 -3.85 24.82
C GLU A 30 23.67 -3.56 26.10
N VAL A 31 23.05 -4.59 26.69
CA VAL A 31 22.35 -4.50 27.97
C VAL A 31 23.33 -4.10 29.08
N ALA A 32 24.48 -4.78 29.18
CA ALA A 32 25.50 -4.48 30.19
C ALA A 32 26.06 -3.05 30.09
N ARG A 33 26.17 -2.52 28.86
CA ARG A 33 26.63 -1.15 28.63
C ARG A 33 25.65 -0.12 29.21
N ARG A 34 24.36 -0.30 28.93
CA ARG A 34 23.28 0.61 29.31
C ARG A 34 22.82 0.44 30.76
N HIS A 35 22.96 -0.73 31.35
CA HIS A 35 22.53 -1.00 32.72
C HIS A 35 23.37 -0.22 33.74
N PRO A 36 22.77 0.46 34.74
CA PRO A 36 23.51 1.27 35.71
C PRO A 36 24.46 0.45 36.61
N GLU A 37 23.99 -0.67 37.16
CA GLU A 37 24.77 -1.48 38.12
C GLU A 37 25.45 -2.74 37.53
N LEU A 38 24.77 -3.43 36.59
CA LEU A 38 25.23 -4.70 36.02
C LEU A 38 26.08 -4.45 34.75
N LYS A 39 27.36 -4.10 34.95
CA LYS A 39 28.28 -3.79 33.83
C LYS A 39 28.94 -4.99 33.16
N ASN A 40 28.84 -6.18 33.76
CA ASN A 40 29.52 -7.38 33.27
C ASN A 40 28.54 -8.38 32.67
N ALA A 41 28.87 -8.93 31.49
CA ALA A 41 28.05 -9.94 30.83
C ALA A 41 27.78 -11.18 31.71
N SER A 42 28.76 -11.56 32.55
CA SER A 42 28.64 -12.67 33.49
C SER A 42 27.57 -12.47 34.57
N ALA A 43 27.19 -11.22 34.86
CA ALA A 43 26.15 -10.90 35.84
C ALA A 43 24.73 -11.20 35.33
N PHE A 44 24.59 -11.34 34.01
CA PHE A 44 23.37 -11.79 33.35
C PHE A 44 23.43 -13.30 33.13
N THR A 45 24.49 -13.81 32.49
CA THR A 45 24.59 -15.23 32.10
C THR A 45 24.62 -16.23 33.25
N ARG A 46 25.05 -15.80 34.45
CA ARG A 46 25.04 -16.66 35.65
C ARG A 46 23.69 -16.69 36.38
N ASN A 47 22.78 -15.78 36.07
CA ASN A 47 21.46 -15.72 36.69
C ASN A 47 20.38 -16.11 35.67
N PRO A 48 19.73 -17.28 35.83
CA PRO A 48 18.77 -17.79 34.86
C PRO A 48 17.55 -16.88 34.71
N VAL A 49 17.15 -16.16 35.75
CA VAL A 49 16.01 -15.22 35.71
C VAL A 49 16.33 -14.05 34.79
N ARG A 50 17.54 -13.50 34.89
CA ARG A 50 17.98 -12.36 34.06
C ARG A 50 18.17 -12.77 32.60
N MET A 51 18.74 -13.96 32.37
CA MET A 51 18.82 -14.50 31.01
C MET A 51 17.43 -14.72 30.41
N GLY A 52 16.48 -15.27 31.17
CA GLY A 52 15.11 -15.44 30.70
C GLY A 52 14.46 -14.12 30.24
N LEU A 53 14.68 -13.02 30.97
CA LEU A 53 14.18 -11.70 30.57
C LEU A 53 14.83 -11.19 29.28
N ILE A 54 16.14 -11.41 29.11
CA ILE A 54 16.87 -11.02 27.90
C ILE A 54 16.39 -11.86 26.71
N ASP A 55 16.26 -13.17 26.88
CA ASP A 55 15.82 -14.09 25.83
C ASP A 55 14.38 -13.78 25.38
N GLU A 56 13.49 -13.45 26.33
CA GLU A 56 12.14 -13.01 26.02
C GLU A 56 12.14 -11.69 25.22
N ALA A 57 12.98 -10.74 25.60
CA ALA A 57 13.10 -9.47 24.89
C ALA A 57 13.68 -9.65 23.48
N ILE A 58 14.69 -10.51 23.31
CA ILE A 58 15.23 -10.89 21.99
C ILE A 58 14.12 -11.52 21.13
N ARG A 59 13.34 -12.45 21.69
CA ARG A 59 12.22 -13.07 20.98
C ARG A 59 11.20 -12.03 20.53
N ARG A 60 10.78 -11.12 21.42
CA ARG A 60 9.87 -10.02 21.09
C ARG A 60 10.42 -9.12 19.97
N GLN A 61 11.72 -8.80 20.02
CA GLN A 61 12.37 -8.01 18.98
C GLN A 61 12.33 -8.72 17.61
N CYS A 62 12.62 -10.02 17.58
CA CYS A 62 12.54 -10.82 16.36
C CYS A 62 11.11 -10.83 15.80
N GLU A 63 10.10 -11.09 16.63
CA GLU A 63 8.69 -11.09 16.22
C GLU A 63 8.27 -9.76 15.58
N VAL A 64 8.58 -8.63 16.23
CA VAL A 64 8.27 -7.29 15.71
C VAL A 64 8.97 -7.04 14.38
N ARG A 65 10.25 -7.41 14.26
CA ARG A 65 11.02 -7.20 13.03
C ARG A 65 10.52 -8.09 11.87
N THR A 66 10.12 -9.32 12.16
CA THR A 66 9.54 -10.21 11.14
C THR A 66 8.21 -9.65 10.62
N VAL A 67 7.35 -9.15 11.50
CA VAL A 67 6.09 -8.51 11.09
C VAL A 67 6.35 -7.26 10.27
N ALA A 68 7.26 -6.38 10.72
CA ALA A 68 7.62 -5.17 9.99
C ALA A 68 8.21 -5.45 8.60
N ALA A 69 9.07 -6.47 8.48
CA ALA A 69 9.62 -6.90 7.21
C ALA A 69 8.52 -7.45 6.28
N GLY A 70 7.57 -8.22 6.82
CA GLY A 70 6.43 -8.73 6.07
C GLY A 70 5.53 -7.62 5.51
N LEU A 71 5.25 -6.58 6.31
CA LEU A 71 4.47 -5.42 5.88
C LEU A 71 5.17 -4.66 4.74
N HIS A 72 6.48 -4.44 4.86
CA HIS A 72 7.22 -3.71 3.83
C HIS A 72 7.23 -4.41 2.47
N ILE A 73 7.29 -5.76 2.47
CA ILE A 73 7.19 -6.56 1.23
C ILE A 73 5.79 -6.42 0.61
N GLN A 74 4.73 -6.48 1.42
CA GLN A 74 3.36 -6.34 0.96
C GLN A 74 3.08 -4.95 0.37
N ASP A 75 3.59 -3.88 1.00
CA ASP A 75 3.46 -2.52 0.50
C ASP A 75 4.16 -2.35 -0.87
N ALA A 76 5.37 -2.89 -1.01
CA ALA A 76 6.12 -2.82 -2.25
C ALA A 76 5.39 -3.53 -3.41
N THR A 77 4.87 -4.74 -3.17
CA THR A 77 4.09 -5.49 -4.18
C THR A 77 2.79 -4.77 -4.53
N THR A 78 2.11 -4.19 -3.54
CA THR A 78 0.84 -3.47 -3.75
C THR A 78 1.06 -2.20 -4.58
N ILE A 79 2.15 -1.47 -4.35
CA ILE A 79 2.50 -0.27 -5.12
C ILE A 79 2.82 -0.64 -6.58
N GLU A 80 3.55 -1.74 -6.82
CA GLU A 80 3.84 -2.20 -8.17
C GLU A 80 2.58 -2.62 -8.93
N ASP A 81 1.68 -3.36 -8.29
CA ASP A 81 0.44 -3.80 -8.92
C ASP A 81 -0.52 -2.64 -9.18
N ALA A 82 -0.61 -1.67 -8.27
CA ALA A 82 -1.35 -0.42 -8.50
C ALA A 82 -0.82 0.33 -9.73
N ARG A 83 0.51 0.44 -9.88
CA ARG A 83 1.13 1.08 -11.06
C ARG A 83 0.82 0.34 -12.36
N LYS A 84 0.81 -1.00 -12.35
CA LYS A 84 0.42 -1.79 -13.54
C LYS A 84 -1.04 -1.56 -13.92
N GLN A 85 -1.93 -1.55 -12.92
CA GLN A 85 -3.36 -1.27 -13.14
C GLN A 85 -3.58 0.14 -13.70
N ASP A 86 -2.89 1.16 -13.17
CA ASP A 86 -2.95 2.53 -13.71
C ASP A 86 -2.49 2.61 -15.16
N ALA A 87 -1.43 1.90 -15.52
CA ALA A 87 -0.96 1.83 -16.91
C ALA A 87 -2.00 1.17 -17.82
N GLN A 88 -2.64 0.10 -17.36
CA GLN A 88 -3.71 -0.58 -18.10
C GLN A 88 -4.95 0.32 -18.27
N ILE A 89 -5.34 1.07 -17.24
CA ILE A 89 -6.45 2.02 -17.30
C ILE A 89 -6.16 3.10 -18.35
N LYS A 90 -4.95 3.69 -18.34
CA LYS A 90 -4.56 4.70 -19.33
C LYS A 90 -4.60 4.16 -20.76
N GLU A 91 -4.15 2.92 -20.96
CA GLU A 91 -4.18 2.28 -22.26
C GLU A 91 -5.62 2.01 -22.73
N LEU A 92 -6.49 1.50 -21.86
CA LEU A 92 -7.90 1.30 -22.17
C LEU A 92 -8.61 2.63 -22.49
N GLN A 93 -8.36 3.67 -21.72
CA GLN A 93 -8.88 5.02 -22.00
C GLN A 93 -8.41 5.54 -23.36
N ARG A 94 -7.15 5.31 -23.71
CA ARG A 94 -6.59 5.65 -25.03
C ARG A 94 -7.29 4.88 -26.15
N GLN A 95 -7.53 3.58 -25.98
CA GLN A 95 -8.25 2.75 -26.95
C GLN A 95 -9.69 3.20 -27.14
N VAL A 96 -10.41 3.49 -26.05
CA VAL A 96 -11.77 4.03 -26.12
C VAL A 96 -11.78 5.36 -26.88
N LYS A 97 -10.84 6.27 -26.60
CA LYS A 97 -10.74 7.54 -27.31
C LYS A 97 -10.53 7.36 -28.83
N HIS A 98 -9.63 6.45 -29.23
CA HIS A 98 -9.42 6.13 -30.64
C HIS A 98 -10.68 5.52 -31.28
N LEU A 99 -11.35 4.61 -30.57
CA LEU A 99 -12.54 3.96 -31.07
C LEU A 99 -13.67 4.98 -31.27
N VAL A 100 -13.89 5.89 -30.32
CA VAL A 100 -14.86 6.97 -30.42
C VAL A 100 -14.53 7.88 -31.61
N ALA A 101 -13.26 8.26 -31.78
CA ALA A 101 -12.85 9.09 -32.91
C ALA A 101 -13.06 8.40 -34.26
N ALA A 102 -12.74 7.10 -34.35
CA ALA A 102 -12.98 6.30 -35.55
C ALA A 102 -14.47 6.21 -35.89
N HIS A 103 -15.32 5.91 -34.90
CA HIS A 103 -16.77 5.84 -35.10
C HIS A 103 -17.35 7.20 -35.49
N ALA A 104 -16.91 8.30 -34.86
CA ALA A 104 -17.33 9.64 -35.24
C ALA A 104 -16.94 9.98 -36.69
N GLY A 105 -15.75 9.57 -37.13
CA GLY A 105 -15.30 9.71 -38.51
C GLY A 105 -16.17 8.92 -39.50
N LEU A 106 -16.51 7.67 -39.16
CA LEU A 106 -17.41 6.83 -39.96
C LEU A 106 -18.82 7.41 -40.06
N ILE A 107 -19.37 7.90 -38.95
CA ILE A 107 -20.68 8.57 -38.96
C ILE A 107 -20.60 9.78 -39.90
N ARG A 108 -19.58 10.63 -39.77
CA ARG A 108 -19.42 11.82 -40.61
C ARG A 108 -19.27 11.47 -42.09
N SER A 109 -18.56 10.39 -42.44
CA SER A 109 -18.42 9.98 -43.85
C SER A 109 -19.76 9.54 -44.46
N VAL A 110 -20.58 8.79 -43.70
CA VAL A 110 -21.93 8.40 -44.14
C VAL A 110 -22.85 9.62 -44.28
N GLN A 111 -22.75 10.60 -43.36
CA GLN A 111 -23.49 11.86 -43.47
C GLN A 111 -23.14 12.62 -44.74
N LEU A 112 -21.85 12.76 -45.06
CA LEU A 112 -21.37 13.43 -46.28
C LEU A 112 -21.78 12.69 -47.57
N ALA A 113 -21.94 11.37 -47.51
CA ALA A 113 -22.45 10.56 -48.62
C ALA A 113 -23.98 10.61 -48.78
N GLY A 114 -24.69 11.42 -47.97
CA GLY A 114 -26.15 11.56 -48.03
C GLY A 114 -26.94 10.48 -47.28
N GLY A 115 -26.28 9.66 -46.45
CA GLY A 115 -26.86 8.54 -45.72
C GLY A 115 -27.60 8.90 -44.42
N MET A 116 -27.97 10.17 -44.22
CA MET A 116 -28.61 10.65 -42.97
C MET A 116 -29.90 9.89 -42.62
N SER A 117 -30.74 9.59 -43.62
CA SER A 117 -32.00 8.86 -43.40
C SER A 117 -31.79 7.40 -42.98
N ALA A 118 -30.67 6.78 -43.38
CA ALA A 118 -30.29 5.44 -42.94
C ALA A 118 -29.73 5.46 -41.50
N LEU A 119 -28.94 6.48 -41.16
CA LEU A 119 -28.49 6.74 -39.79
C LEU A 119 -29.66 6.97 -38.84
N GLU A 120 -30.65 7.78 -39.22
CA GLU A 120 -31.84 8.01 -38.39
C GLU A 120 -32.60 6.71 -38.09
N ARG A 121 -32.79 5.85 -39.10
CA ARG A 121 -33.45 4.55 -38.91
C ARG A 121 -32.66 3.63 -37.99
N PHE A 122 -31.34 3.54 -38.16
CA PHE A 122 -30.50 2.74 -37.28
C PHE A 122 -30.55 3.28 -35.84
N TRP A 123 -30.41 4.59 -35.64
CA TRP A 123 -30.39 5.19 -34.29
C TRP A 123 -31.74 5.13 -33.58
N GLN A 124 -32.87 5.04 -34.30
CA GLN A 124 -34.18 4.81 -33.69
C GLN A 124 -34.21 3.52 -32.87
N GLU A 125 -33.57 2.44 -33.35
CA GLU A 125 -33.52 1.15 -32.67
C GLU A 125 -32.65 1.18 -31.40
N TYR A 126 -31.60 2.01 -31.40
CA TYR A 126 -30.69 2.18 -30.26
C TYR A 126 -31.09 3.32 -29.31
N LYS A 127 -32.19 4.03 -29.59
CA LYS A 127 -32.65 5.17 -28.79
C LYS A 127 -32.90 4.77 -27.33
N SER A 128 -33.51 3.62 -27.10
CA SER A 128 -33.76 3.07 -25.75
C SER A 128 -32.47 2.78 -24.97
N ILE A 129 -31.40 2.39 -25.67
CA ILE A 129 -30.07 2.16 -25.09
C ILE A 129 -29.40 3.49 -24.74
N GLY A 130 -29.53 4.51 -25.60
CA GLY A 130 -29.05 5.86 -25.30
C GLY A 130 -29.77 6.49 -24.10
N ASP A 131 -31.10 6.30 -24.02
CA ASP A 131 -31.92 6.83 -22.92
C ASP A 131 -31.57 6.16 -21.58
N THR A 132 -31.26 4.86 -21.57
CA THR A 132 -30.81 4.15 -20.36
C THR A 132 -29.42 4.57 -19.91
N VAL A 133 -28.47 4.77 -20.83
CA VAL A 133 -27.13 5.27 -20.49
C VAL A 133 -27.19 6.72 -19.96
N ARG A 134 -28.09 7.55 -20.49
CA ARG A 134 -28.34 8.91 -19.99
C ARG A 134 -29.01 8.91 -18.60
N ALA A 135 -29.95 7.99 -18.35
CA ALA A 135 -30.60 7.85 -17.05
C ALA A 135 -29.65 7.37 -15.93
N LEU A 136 -28.54 6.73 -16.30
CA LEU A 136 -27.51 6.26 -15.37
C LEU A 136 -26.47 7.34 -15.01
N ASP A 137 -26.63 8.59 -15.49
CA ASP A 137 -25.69 9.71 -15.28
C ASP A 137 -24.24 9.38 -15.73
N ALA A 138 -24.09 8.36 -16.58
CA ALA A 138 -22.81 7.87 -17.10
C ALA A 138 -22.32 8.67 -18.32
N VAL A 139 -23.07 9.67 -18.75
CA VAL A 139 -22.70 10.60 -19.82
C VAL A 139 -22.29 11.91 -19.18
N SER A 140 -21.04 12.33 -19.40
CA SER A 140 -20.61 13.69 -19.06
C SER A 140 -21.51 14.69 -19.80
N ASP A 141 -22.25 15.50 -19.04
CA ASP A 141 -23.13 16.58 -19.51
C ASP A 141 -22.40 17.66 -20.34
N GLY A 142 -21.07 17.54 -20.47
CA GLY A 142 -20.19 18.51 -21.12
C GLY A 142 -19.64 18.11 -22.49
N ALA A 143 -20.21 17.13 -23.20
CA ALA A 143 -19.79 16.82 -24.57
C ALA A 143 -20.24 17.93 -25.56
N VAL A 144 -19.53 19.07 -25.53
CA VAL A 144 -19.64 20.12 -26.54
C VAL A 144 -19.20 19.53 -27.88
N VAL A 145 -20.12 19.53 -28.86
CA VAL A 145 -19.81 19.22 -30.25
C VAL A 145 -18.85 20.29 -30.75
N LEU A 146 -17.56 19.99 -30.76
CA LEU A 146 -16.56 20.83 -31.41
C LEU A 146 -16.77 20.73 -32.92
N THR A 147 -17.42 21.72 -33.51
CA THR A 147 -17.38 21.96 -34.95
C THR A 147 -15.97 22.39 -35.32
N LEU A 148 -15.17 21.45 -35.83
CA LEU A 148 -13.88 21.77 -36.44
C LEU A 148 -14.11 22.33 -37.86
N PRO A 149 -13.39 23.42 -38.23
CA PRO A 149 -13.47 24.03 -39.57
C PRO A 149 -13.01 23.09 -40.68
#